data_AF-A0A0J6K2U4-F1
#
_entry.id   AF-A0A0J6K2U4-F1
#
_cell.length_a   1.000
_cell.length_b   1.000
_cell.length_c   1.000
_cell.angle_alpha   90.00
_cell.angle_beta   90.00
_cell.angle_gamma   90.00
#
_symmetry.space_group_name_H-M   'P 1'
#
loop_
_entity.id
_entity.type
_entity.pdbx_description
1 polymer ?
#
loop_
_entity_poly.entity_id
_entity_poly.type
_entity_poly.pdbx_seq_one_letter_code
_entity_poly.pdbx_strand_id
1 'polypeptide(L)'
;MESKNIQAALAMPADAKDEPAVQPASPEYRRKAGAAAEQFEAQFVREMFKQIRKTTREIAGEDSIFANSINGDMMDFADGAVADQLAKQRVFGVANAILRQLLPEEGGNIHLKNGGAPVASDKQNPGSLPDAQGLAAFAPPLLPLNKR
;
A
#
# COMPACT_ATOMS: atom_id res chain seq x y z
N MET A 1 -55.53 2.26 -26.44
CA MET A 1 -54.30 2.86 -27.00
C MET A 1 -53.53 3.40 -25.82
N GLU A 2 -52.27 3.17 -25.59
CA GLU A 2 -51.27 2.32 -26.22
C GLU A 2 -50.10 2.33 -25.23
N SER A 3 -49.47 1.18 -25.09
CA SER A 3 -48.33 0.94 -24.24
C SER A 3 -47.17 1.87 -24.58
N LYS A 4 -46.41 2.35 -23.57
CA LYS A 4 -44.96 2.46 -23.75
C LYS A 4 -44.15 2.53 -22.45
N ASN A 5 -43.35 1.46 -22.32
CA ASN A 5 -41.98 1.44 -21.86
C ASN A 5 -41.67 1.80 -20.40
N ILE A 6 -41.78 0.75 -19.59
CA ILE A 6 -40.83 0.45 -18.53
C ILE A 6 -39.54 -0.10 -19.20
N GLN A 7 -38.57 0.77 -19.52
CA GLN A 7 -37.16 0.40 -19.67
C GLN A 7 -36.27 1.62 -19.93
N ALA A 8 -35.40 1.93 -18.97
CA ALA A 8 -34.06 2.50 -19.11
C ALA A 8 -33.65 2.93 -17.70
N ALA A 9 -33.05 2.06 -16.90
CA ALA A 9 -31.64 1.70 -16.94
C ALA A 9 -31.07 2.16 -15.60
N LEU A 10 -30.49 1.22 -14.87
CA LEU A 10 -29.66 1.51 -13.71
C LEU A 10 -28.54 2.45 -14.15
N ALA A 11 -28.72 3.74 -13.93
CA ALA A 11 -27.63 4.70 -14.00
C ALA A 11 -26.74 4.44 -12.78
N MET A 12 -25.67 3.67 -13.01
CA MET A 12 -24.49 3.69 -12.15
C MET A 12 -24.10 5.17 -11.94
N PRO A 13 -23.67 5.59 -10.74
CA PRO A 13 -23.24 6.96 -10.54
C PRO A 13 -21.99 7.20 -11.41
N ALA A 14 -22.21 7.89 -12.52
CA ALA A 14 -21.18 8.45 -13.38
C ALA A 14 -20.67 9.75 -12.72
N ASP A 15 -20.12 9.64 -11.51
CA ASP A 15 -19.49 10.77 -10.82
C ASP A 15 -18.29 10.28 -10.04
N ALA A 16 -17.18 10.12 -10.76
CA ALA A 16 -15.84 9.94 -10.20
C ALA A 16 -14.83 10.83 -10.93
N LYS A 17 -15.29 11.97 -11.47
CA LYS A 17 -14.43 12.90 -12.21
C LYS A 17 -14.23 14.26 -11.55
N ASP A 18 -14.94 14.58 -10.48
CA ASP A 18 -14.79 15.86 -9.77
C ASP A 18 -14.88 15.67 -8.24
N GLU A 19 -14.01 14.82 -7.67
CA GLU A 19 -13.65 15.04 -6.27
C GLU A 19 -12.79 16.31 -6.21
N PRO A 20 -13.20 17.34 -5.45
CA PRO A 20 -12.44 18.58 -5.38
C PRO A 20 -11.04 18.26 -4.90
N ALA A 21 -10.04 18.77 -5.63
CA ALA A 21 -8.63 18.58 -5.28
C ALA A 21 -8.42 18.93 -3.81
N VAL A 22 -7.86 17.99 -3.05
CA VAL A 22 -7.54 18.19 -1.64
C VAL A 22 -6.65 19.43 -1.55
N GLN A 23 -7.16 20.47 -0.88
CA GLN A 23 -6.43 21.73 -0.73
C GLN A 23 -5.08 21.44 -0.07
N PRO A 24 -3.99 22.08 -0.55
CA PRO A 24 -2.66 21.86 0.01
C PRO A 24 -2.69 22.13 1.52
N ALA A 25 -2.15 21.20 2.28
CA ALA A 25 -2.18 21.29 3.73
C ALA A 25 -1.44 22.54 4.23
N SER A 26 -2.01 23.21 5.24
CA SER A 26 -1.41 24.42 5.79
C SER A 26 0.01 24.15 6.34
N PRO A 27 0.91 25.16 6.34
CA PRO A 27 2.26 25.01 6.88
C PRO A 27 2.29 24.54 8.35
N GLU A 28 1.34 25.02 9.16
CA GLU A 28 1.17 24.60 10.55
C GLU A 28 0.75 23.13 10.68
N TYR A 29 -0.16 22.68 9.82
CA TYR A 29 -0.56 21.27 9.77
C TYR A 29 0.61 20.38 9.37
N ARG A 30 1.41 20.79 8.37
CA ARG A 30 2.62 20.07 7.95
C ARG A 30 3.62 19.89 9.09
N ARG A 31 3.85 20.94 9.89
CA ARG A 31 4.72 20.89 11.08
C ARG A 31 4.17 19.93 12.14
N LYS A 32 2.88 20.05 12.46
CA LYS A 32 2.23 19.19 13.46
C LYS A 32 2.23 17.72 13.04
N ALA A 33 1.91 17.45 11.77
CA ALA A 33 1.99 16.13 11.19
C ALA A 33 3.43 15.58 11.26
N GLY A 34 4.43 16.42 10.93
CA GLY A 34 5.85 16.07 11.04
C GLY A 34 6.26 15.60 12.42
N ALA A 35 5.90 16.37 13.46
CA ALA A 35 6.18 16.04 14.85
C ALA A 35 5.40 14.80 15.32
N ALA A 36 4.13 14.67 14.95
CA ALA A 36 3.31 13.52 15.30
C ALA A 36 3.84 12.22 14.66
N ALA A 37 4.29 12.29 13.40
CA ALA A 37 4.86 11.15 12.69
C ALA A 37 6.18 10.68 13.35
N GLU A 38 7.01 11.61 13.81
CA GLU A 38 8.23 11.31 14.55
C GLU A 38 7.94 10.64 15.91
N GLN A 39 6.96 11.16 16.65
CA GLN A 39 6.50 10.56 17.92
C GLN A 39 5.92 9.15 17.70
N PHE A 40 5.18 8.95 16.60
CA PHE A 40 4.68 7.64 16.24
C PHE A 40 5.82 6.64 15.97
N GLU A 41 6.85 7.05 15.23
CA GLU A 41 8.03 6.21 14.98
C GLU A 41 8.74 5.86 16.30
N ALA A 42 8.88 6.81 17.22
CA ALA A 42 9.45 6.54 18.54
C ALA A 42 8.66 5.48 19.33
N GLN A 43 7.33 5.58 19.36
CA GLN A 43 6.48 4.59 20.03
C GLN A 43 6.53 3.23 19.34
N PHE A 44 6.56 3.21 18.02
CA PHE A 44 6.70 1.98 17.24
C PHE A 44 8.01 1.25 17.56
N VAL A 45 9.13 1.96 17.58
CA VAL A 45 10.46 1.38 17.88
C VAL A 45 10.53 0.89 19.33
N ARG A 46 9.95 1.62 20.28
CA ARG A 46 9.82 1.17 21.68
C ARG A 46 9.08 -0.15 21.79
N GLU A 47 7.94 -0.25 21.10
CA GLU A 47 7.14 -1.46 21.12
C GLU A 47 7.84 -2.63 20.43
N MET A 48 8.57 -2.36 19.33
CA MET A 48 9.42 -3.36 18.68
C MET A 48 10.49 -3.90 19.64
N PHE A 49 11.20 -3.05 20.39
CA PHE A 49 12.18 -3.51 21.37
C PHE A 49 11.56 -4.35 22.48
N LYS A 50 10.38 -3.96 22.98
CA LYS A 50 9.62 -4.76 23.95
C LYS A 50 9.24 -6.13 23.41
N GLN A 51 8.78 -6.19 22.16
CA GLN A 51 8.40 -7.44 21.49
C GLN A 51 9.61 -8.34 21.26
N ILE A 52 10.74 -7.80 20.78
CA ILE A 52 11.98 -8.56 20.63
C ILE A 52 12.37 -9.17 21.98
N ARG A 53 12.37 -8.39 23.07
CA ARG A 53 12.71 -8.90 24.41
C ARG A 53 11.72 -9.94 24.91
N LYS A 54 10.42 -9.76 24.63
CA LYS A 54 9.39 -10.76 24.96
C LYS A 54 9.62 -12.07 24.22
N THR A 55 9.84 -12.01 22.91
CA THR A 55 10.16 -13.18 22.09
C THR A 55 11.45 -13.84 22.55
N THR A 56 12.51 -13.07 22.86
CA THR A 56 13.76 -13.60 23.41
C THR A 56 13.53 -14.36 24.71
N ARG A 57 12.62 -13.91 25.58
CA ARG A 57 12.26 -14.64 26.80
C ARG A 57 11.50 -15.93 26.52
N GLU A 58 10.56 -15.90 25.59
CA GLU A 58 9.75 -17.08 25.23
C GLU A 58 10.59 -18.20 24.59
N ILE A 59 11.65 -17.84 23.85
CA ILE A 59 12.57 -18.81 23.23
C ILE A 59 13.76 -19.17 24.13
N ALA A 60 14.01 -18.40 25.20
CA ALA A 60 15.10 -18.64 26.12
C ALA A 60 14.75 -19.82 27.04
N GLY A 61 15.68 -20.77 27.17
CA GLY A 61 15.53 -21.87 28.14
C GLY A 61 15.47 -21.36 29.59
N GLU A 62 14.92 -22.18 30.49
CA GLU A 62 14.68 -21.82 31.91
C GLU A 62 15.95 -21.37 32.66
N ASP A 63 17.13 -21.84 32.23
CA ASP A 63 18.45 -21.45 32.78
C ASP A 63 19.06 -20.17 32.15
N SER A 64 18.33 -19.48 31.26
CA SER A 64 18.86 -18.34 30.53
C SER A 64 18.85 -17.04 31.33
N ILE A 65 19.97 -16.31 31.29
CA ILE A 65 20.08 -14.94 31.80
C ILE A 65 19.06 -13.98 31.17
N PHE A 66 18.55 -14.29 29.98
CA PHE A 66 17.55 -13.48 29.29
C PHE A 66 16.13 -13.71 29.80
N ALA A 67 15.87 -14.79 30.54
CA ALA A 67 14.56 -15.11 31.10
C ALA A 67 14.16 -14.18 32.26
N ASN A 68 15.14 -13.62 32.98
CA ASN A 68 14.90 -12.83 34.19
C ASN A 68 14.59 -11.35 33.89
N SER A 69 13.45 -10.86 34.40
CA SER A 69 12.95 -9.49 34.18
C SER A 69 13.43 -8.46 35.20
N ILE A 70 14.34 -8.82 36.10
CA ILE A 70 14.70 -8.02 37.30
C ILE A 70 15.15 -6.59 36.94
N ASN A 71 15.72 -6.37 35.75
CA ASN A 71 16.16 -5.05 35.27
C ASN A 71 15.29 -4.48 34.14
N GLY A 72 14.05 -4.98 33.98
CA GLY A 72 13.16 -4.62 32.88
C GLY A 72 12.88 -3.12 32.76
N ASP A 73 12.61 -2.45 33.88
CA ASP A 73 12.20 -1.04 33.88
C ASP A 73 13.34 -0.09 33.51
N MET A 74 14.56 -0.36 33.98
CA MET A 74 15.73 0.44 33.60
C MET A 74 16.07 0.23 32.12
N MET A 75 15.88 -0.99 31.62
CA MET A 75 16.02 -1.30 30.20
C MET A 75 14.95 -0.62 29.35
N ASP A 76 13.69 -0.57 29.81
CA ASP A 76 12.59 0.11 29.14
C ASP A 76 12.83 1.62 29.03
N PHE A 77 13.38 2.23 30.08
CA PHE A 77 13.79 3.62 30.04
C PHE A 77 14.93 3.86 29.04
N ALA A 78 15.96 3.00 29.04
CA ALA A 78 17.08 3.08 28.10
C ALA A 78 16.62 2.91 26.64
N ASP A 79 15.82 1.89 26.36
CA ASP A 79 15.21 1.66 25.06
C ASP A 79 14.31 2.82 24.64
N GLY A 80 13.63 3.44 25.62
CA GLY A 80 12.84 4.65 25.42
C GLY A 80 13.66 5.81 24.85
N ALA A 81 14.86 6.05 25.40
CA ALA A 81 15.76 7.09 24.95
C ALA A 81 16.42 6.75 23.60
N VAL A 82 16.79 5.49 23.38
CA VAL A 82 17.35 5.02 22.10
C VAL A 82 16.32 5.15 20.98
N ALA A 83 15.08 4.75 21.23
CA ALA A 83 13.99 4.85 20.27
C ALA A 83 13.70 6.30 19.87
N ASP A 84 13.69 7.23 20.83
CA ASP A 84 13.53 8.66 20.53
C ASP A 84 14.65 9.19 19.62
N GLN A 85 15.88 8.76 19.84
CA GLN A 85 17.02 9.18 19.03
C GLN A 85 16.96 8.61 17.61
N LEU A 86 16.56 7.35 17.46
CA LEU A 86 16.39 6.70 16.16
C LEU A 86 15.23 7.35 15.37
N ALA A 87 14.14 7.69 16.04
CA ALA A 87 12.99 8.36 15.43
C ALA A 87 13.33 9.78 14.94
N LYS A 88 14.11 10.55 15.71
CA LYS A 88 14.64 11.86 15.28
C LYS A 88 15.46 11.77 14.00
N GLN A 89 16.25 10.71 13.88
CA GLN A 89 17.04 10.43 12.67
C GLN A 89 16.22 9.79 11.55
N ARG A 90 14.95 9.43 11.81
CA ARG A 90 14.02 8.80 10.86
C ARG A 90 14.60 7.52 10.24
N VAL A 91 15.34 6.75 11.05
CA VAL A 91 16.13 5.59 10.59
C VAL A 91 15.24 4.49 10.01
N PHE A 92 14.03 4.29 10.53
CA PHE A 92 13.10 3.28 10.00
C PHE A 92 12.26 3.82 8.83
N GLY A 93 12.19 5.14 8.67
CA GLY A 93 11.50 5.79 7.57
C GLY A 93 9.97 5.72 7.65
N VAL A 94 9.42 5.19 8.75
CA VAL A 94 7.97 5.09 8.97
C VAL A 94 7.33 6.48 9.07
N ALA A 95 7.98 7.41 9.78
CA ALA A 95 7.51 8.79 9.83
C ALA A 95 7.43 9.42 8.44
N ASN A 96 8.41 9.15 7.57
CA ASN A 96 8.41 9.66 6.20
C ASN A 96 7.33 9.01 5.33
N ALA A 97 7.09 7.70 5.50
CA ALA A 97 6.02 7.01 4.79
C ALA A 97 4.63 7.57 5.15
N ILE A 98 4.37 7.79 6.44
CA ILE A 98 3.10 8.35 6.92
C ILE A 98 2.95 9.80 6.44
N LEU A 99 3.99 10.61 6.51
CA LEU A 99 3.92 11.99 6.01
C LEU A 99 3.64 12.04 4.52
N ARG A 100 4.24 11.15 3.73
CA ARG A 100 3.95 11.07 2.30
C ARG A 100 2.51 10.66 2.03
N GLN A 101 1.90 9.83 2.87
CA GLN A 101 0.48 9.45 2.76
C GLN A 101 -0.47 10.58 3.19
N LEU A 102 -0.09 11.35 4.20
CA LEU A 102 -0.93 12.39 4.79
C LEU A 102 -0.81 13.75 4.08
N LEU A 103 0.36 14.02 3.49
CA LEU A 103 0.73 15.29 2.88
C LEU A 103 1.18 15.06 1.44
N PRO A 104 0.27 14.77 0.51
CA PRO A 104 0.62 14.72 -0.90
C PRO A 104 1.25 16.04 -1.35
N GLU A 105 2.31 15.94 -2.15
CA GLU A 105 2.85 17.09 -2.90
C GLU A 105 1.79 17.61 -3.86
N GLU A 106 1.82 18.92 -4.15
CA GLU A 106 0.77 19.63 -4.89
C GLU A 106 0.30 18.88 -6.14
N GLY A 107 -0.99 18.54 -6.17
CA GLY A 107 -1.64 17.81 -7.28
C GLY A 107 -1.66 16.29 -7.17
N GLY A 108 -1.01 15.70 -6.17
CA GLY A 108 -0.95 14.25 -5.99
C GLY A 108 -2.18 13.68 -5.26
N ASN A 109 -3.22 13.29 -5.99
CA ASN A 109 -4.13 12.28 -5.44
C ASN A 109 -3.31 11.02 -5.15
N ILE A 110 -3.12 10.66 -3.88
CA ILE A 110 -2.48 9.40 -3.53
C ILE A 110 -3.50 8.32 -3.85
N HIS A 111 -3.38 7.75 -5.04
CA HIS A 111 -4.18 6.62 -5.43
C HIS A 111 -3.74 5.42 -4.58
N LEU A 112 -4.34 5.23 -3.40
CA LEU A 112 -4.24 4.00 -2.61
C LEU A 112 -4.77 2.79 -3.39
N LYS A 113 -5.48 3.04 -4.49
CA LYS A 113 -5.91 2.06 -5.47
C LYS A 113 -4.94 2.05 -6.65
N ASN A 114 -4.25 0.93 -6.88
CA ASN A 114 -3.39 0.74 -8.04
C ASN A 114 -4.16 1.11 -9.32
N GLY A 115 -3.73 2.17 -10.01
CA GLY A 115 -4.29 2.62 -11.29
C GLY A 115 -3.90 1.73 -12.47
N GLY A 116 -3.36 0.54 -12.22
CA GLY A 116 -3.09 -0.46 -13.24
C GLY A 116 -4.35 -0.74 -14.06
N ALA A 117 -4.17 -0.91 -15.37
CA ALA A 117 -5.24 -1.21 -16.31
C ALA A 117 -6.17 -2.29 -15.73
N PRO A 118 -7.50 -2.18 -15.91
CA PRO A 118 -8.43 -3.18 -15.44
C PRO A 118 -7.96 -4.57 -15.92
N VAL A 119 -7.65 -5.46 -14.97
CA VAL A 119 -7.26 -6.85 -15.28
C VAL A 119 -8.44 -7.67 -15.84
N ALA A 120 -9.62 -7.07 -15.88
CA ALA A 120 -10.73 -7.56 -16.67
C ALA A 120 -10.41 -7.30 -18.16
N SER A 121 -10.09 -8.38 -18.88
CA SER A 121 -10.12 -8.37 -20.34
C SER A 121 -11.48 -7.86 -20.78
N ASP A 122 -11.50 -6.71 -21.46
CA ASP A 122 -12.68 -6.16 -22.10
C ASP A 122 -13.04 -7.04 -23.30
N LYS A 123 -13.60 -8.22 -23.01
CA LYS A 123 -14.17 -9.12 -24.01
C LYS A 123 -15.52 -8.54 -24.41
N GLN A 124 -15.48 -7.72 -25.46
CA GLN A 124 -16.31 -7.81 -26.67
C GLN A 124 -16.60 -6.42 -27.23
N ASN A 125 -15.69 -5.93 -28.07
CA ASN A 125 -16.10 -5.15 -29.22
C ASN A 125 -15.92 -6.01 -30.48
N PRO A 126 -16.97 -6.68 -31.00
CA PRO A 126 -16.91 -7.40 -32.26
C PRO A 126 -17.03 -6.36 -33.39
N GLY A 127 -15.94 -5.69 -33.72
CA GLY A 127 -16.09 -4.51 -34.57
C GLY A 127 -14.83 -3.87 -35.13
N SER A 128 -13.79 -4.64 -35.42
CA SER A 128 -12.75 -4.27 -36.40
C SER A 128 -11.71 -5.38 -36.42
N LEU A 129 -11.72 -6.23 -37.45
CA LEU A 129 -10.61 -7.14 -37.71
C LEU A 129 -9.42 -6.32 -38.22
N PRO A 130 -8.29 -6.24 -37.51
CA PRO A 130 -7.02 -5.87 -38.12
C PRO A 130 -6.42 -7.15 -38.69
N ASP A 131 -6.27 -7.17 -40.01
CA ASP A 131 -5.43 -8.02 -40.84
C ASP A 131 -5.04 -9.39 -40.26
N ALA A 132 -5.48 -10.44 -40.96
CA ALA A 132 -5.25 -11.86 -40.72
C ALA A 132 -3.76 -12.31 -40.76
N GLN A 133 -2.82 -11.45 -40.41
CA GLN A 133 -1.39 -11.68 -40.32
C GLN A 133 -1.01 -12.21 -38.92
N GLY A 134 -1.76 -11.82 -37.87
CA GLY A 134 -1.50 -12.28 -36.49
C GLY A 134 -1.91 -13.73 -36.22
N LEU A 135 -2.85 -14.28 -37.00
CA LEU A 135 -3.33 -15.66 -36.82
C LEU A 135 -2.38 -16.72 -37.41
N ALA A 136 -1.51 -16.33 -38.35
CA ALA A 136 -0.54 -17.23 -38.95
C ALA A 136 0.67 -17.53 -38.05
N ALA A 137 0.97 -16.64 -37.09
CA ALA A 137 2.10 -16.79 -36.17
C ALA A 137 1.89 -17.90 -35.10
N PHE A 138 0.65 -18.35 -34.91
CA PHE A 138 0.28 -19.37 -33.93
C PHE A 138 -0.15 -20.69 -34.58
N ALA A 139 -0.10 -20.81 -35.91
CA ALA A 139 -0.35 -22.06 -36.59
C ALA A 139 0.86 -22.99 -36.44
N PRO A 140 0.70 -24.24 -35.94
CA PRO A 140 1.80 -25.19 -35.90
C PRO A 140 2.26 -25.52 -37.35
N PRO A 141 3.58 -25.65 -37.61
CA PRO A 141 4.06 -25.99 -38.93
C PRO A 141 3.59 -27.39 -39.31
N LEU A 142 2.72 -27.48 -40.30
CA LEU A 142 2.32 -28.76 -40.91
C LEU A 142 3.54 -29.33 -41.64
N LEU A 143 4.21 -30.29 -41.02
CA LEU A 143 5.26 -31.09 -41.65
C LEU A 143 4.65 -31.83 -42.87
N PRO A 144 5.20 -31.68 -44.09
CA PRO A 144 4.69 -32.42 -45.23
C PRO A 144 5.01 -33.92 -45.07
N LEU A 145 3.96 -34.73 -44.92
CA LEU A 145 4.05 -36.19 -44.99
C LEU A 145 4.33 -36.59 -46.44
N ASN A 146 5.60 -36.58 -46.84
CA ASN A 146 6.01 -37.21 -48.07
C ASN A 146 6.03 -38.74 -47.85
N LYS A 147 5.06 -39.44 -48.44
CA LYS A 147 5.09 -40.91 -48.57
C LYS A 147 4.67 -41.31 -49.98
N ARG A 148 5.71 -41.62 -50.75
CA ARG A 148 5.78 -42.51 -51.93
C ARG A 148 5.19 -42.00 -53.24
#